data_AF-A0A0F2JGC7-F1
#
_entry.id   AF-A0A0F2JGC7-F1
#
_cell.length_a   1.000
_cell.length_b   1.000
_cell.length_c   1.000
_cell.angle_alpha   90.00
_cell.angle_beta   90.00
_cell.angle_gamma   90.00
#
_symmetry.space_group_name_H-M   'P 1'
#
loop_
_entity.id
_entity.type
_entity.pdbx_description
1 polymer ?
#
loop_
_entity_poly.entity_id
_entity_poly.type
_entity_poly.pdbx_seq_one_letter_code
_entity_poly.pdbx_strand_id
1 'polypeptide(L)' 'MDKEEKNKVNKEENEMSLPLNKTQKPSFSDFVSQHRDKIQELSDANWPKNSDGEYVITKDDPWRQEHEWDELYKELKRQK' A
#
# COMPACT_ATOMS: atom_id res chain seq x y z
N MET A 1 -1.02 -24.40 -21.40
CA MET A 1 -0.91 -23.02 -20.88
C MET A 1 -2.28 -22.41 -20.97
N ASP A 2 -2.98 -22.59 -19.87
CA ASP A 2 -4.37 -22.99 -19.85
C ASP A 2 -5.28 -21.79 -19.66
N LYS A 3 -6.39 -21.77 -20.40
CA LYS A 3 -7.39 -20.69 -20.39
C LYS A 3 -7.99 -20.42 -18.99
N GLU A 4 -7.72 -21.30 -18.05
CA GLU A 4 -8.17 -21.28 -16.66
C GLU A 4 -7.36 -20.31 -15.79
N GLU A 5 -6.05 -20.12 -16.07
CA GLU A 5 -5.21 -19.15 -15.35
C GLU A 5 -5.60 -17.70 -15.66
N LYS A 6 -5.93 -17.40 -16.93
CA LYS A 6 -6.37 -16.06 -17.35
C LYS A 6 -7.68 -15.63 -16.70
N ASN A 7 -8.57 -16.58 -16.41
CA ASN A 7 -9.85 -16.27 -15.77
C ASN A 7 -9.74 -16.01 -14.27
N LYS A 8 -8.72 -16.57 -13.59
CA LYS A 8 -8.45 -16.26 -12.17
C LYS A 8 -7.89 -14.86 -11.98
N VAL A 9 -6.90 -14.47 -12.79
CA VAL A 9 -6.28 -13.12 -12.72
C VAL A 9 -7.32 -12.02 -12.94
N ASN A 10 -8.19 -12.17 -13.94
CA ASN A 10 -9.25 -11.19 -14.23
C ASN A 10 -10.29 -11.07 -13.10
N LYS A 11 -10.50 -12.11 -12.30
CA LYS A 11 -11.48 -12.09 -11.21
C LYS A 11 -10.93 -11.38 -9.97
N GLU A 12 -9.64 -11.56 -9.67
CA GLU A 12 -8.95 -10.89 -8.56
C GLU A 12 -8.75 -9.38 -8.82
N GLU A 13 -8.44 -8.98 -10.06
CA GLU A 13 -8.36 -7.55 -10.46
C GLU A 13 -9.71 -6.81 -10.28
N ASN A 14 -10.82 -7.52 -10.45
CA ASN A 14 -12.17 -6.96 -10.32
C ASN A 14 -12.63 -6.85 -8.86
N GLU A 15 -12.13 -7.70 -7.96
CA GLU A 15 -12.42 -7.60 -6.52
C GLU A 15 -11.60 -6.52 -5.81
N MET A 16 -10.44 -6.13 -6.37
CA MET A 16 -9.64 -4.99 -5.89
C MET A 16 -10.10 -3.62 -6.42
N SER A 17 -11.12 -3.60 -7.29
CA SER A 17 -11.60 -2.38 -7.93
C SER A 17 -12.74 -1.77 -7.12
N LEU A 18 -12.45 -0.74 -6.33
CA LEU A 18 -13.47 0.09 -5.69
C LEU A 18 -14.43 0.65 -6.76
N PRO A 19 -15.74 0.71 -6.50
CA PRO A 19 -16.72 1.22 -7.46
C PRO A 19 -16.54 2.74 -7.65
N LEU A 20 -15.64 3.14 -8.55
CA LEU A 20 -15.52 4.52 -9.00
C LEU A 20 -16.63 4.81 -10.02
N ASN A 21 -17.59 5.64 -9.62
CA ASN A 21 -18.57 6.23 -10.55
C ASN A 21 -17.82 6.99 -11.66
N LYS A 22 -18.12 6.66 -12.91
CA LYS A 22 -17.38 7.08 -14.12
C LYS A 22 -17.55 8.57 -14.50
N THR A 23 -18.21 9.36 -13.67
CA THR A 23 -18.47 10.79 -13.89
C THR A 23 -17.53 11.61 -13.02
N GLN A 24 -16.44 12.08 -13.63
CA GLN A 24 -15.27 12.69 -12.98
C GLN A 24 -14.51 11.71 -12.09
N LYS A 25 -13.32 11.28 -12.52
CA LYS A 25 -12.41 10.54 -11.64
C LYS A 25 -12.06 11.50 -10.49
N PRO A 26 -12.51 11.28 -9.25
CA PRO A 26 -12.00 12.06 -8.13
C PRO A 26 -10.49 11.91 -8.14
N SER A 27 -9.76 13.00 -7.94
CA SER A 27 -8.31 12.87 -7.83
C SER A 27 -7.99 11.95 -6.65
N PHE A 28 -6.84 11.30 -6.66
CA PHE A 28 -6.40 10.50 -5.52
C PHE A 28 -6.46 11.31 -4.21
N SER A 29 -6.15 12.61 -4.28
CA SER A 29 -6.25 13.53 -3.15
C SER A 29 -7.68 13.66 -2.62
N ASP A 30 -8.68 13.73 -3.51
CA ASP A 30 -10.09 13.84 -3.13
C ASP A 30 -10.55 12.55 -2.45
N PHE A 31 -10.17 11.39 -2.99
CA PHE A 31 -10.46 10.09 -2.40
C PHE A 31 -9.87 9.95 -0.99
N VAL A 32 -8.58 10.26 -0.83
CA VAL A 32 -7.91 10.21 0.49
C VAL A 32 -8.58 11.17 1.47
N SER A 33 -8.98 12.37 1.03
CA SER A 33 -9.65 13.34 1.89
C SER A 33 -11.04 12.87 2.33
N GLN A 34 -11.82 12.30 1.41
CA GLN A 34 -13.18 11.79 1.68
C GLN A 34 -13.21 10.54 2.57
N HIS A 35 -12.13 9.76 2.58
CA HIS A 35 -12.05 8.50 3.32
C HIS A 35 -10.98 8.49 4.41
N ARG A 36 -10.47 9.67 4.79
CA ARG A 36 -9.35 9.83 5.73
C ARG A 36 -9.53 9.01 7.01
N ASP A 37 -10.72 9.07 7.62
CA ASP A 37 -10.98 8.40 8.89
C ASP A 37 -10.95 6.87 8.76
N LYS A 38 -11.47 6.32 7.65
CA LYS A 38 -11.44 4.88 7.38
C LYS A 38 -10.01 4.40 7.07
N ILE A 39 -9.24 5.20 6.33
CA ILE A 39 -7.84 4.91 6.05
C ILE A 39 -7.05 4.92 7.36
N GLN A 40 -7.32 5.88 8.25
CA GLN A 40 -6.69 5.99 9.56
C GLN A 40 -7.04 4.79 10.45
N GLU A 41 -8.31 4.39 10.52
CA GLU A 41 -8.76 3.22 11.27
C GLU A 41 -8.09 1.93 10.78
N LEU A 42 -8.04 1.73 9.45
CA LEU A 42 -7.34 0.58 8.85
C LEU A 42 -5.84 0.62 9.12
N SER A 43 -5.24 1.80 9.08
CA SER A 43 -3.81 1.95 9.38
C SER A 43 -3.54 1.60 10.85
N ASP A 44 -4.38 2.06 11.77
CA ASP A 44 -4.24 1.80 13.21
C ASP A 44 -4.48 0.33 13.57
N ALA A 45 -5.34 -0.37 12.82
CA ALA A 45 -5.57 -1.79 13.00
C ALA A 45 -4.41 -2.66 12.47
N ASN A 46 -3.75 -2.24 11.38
CA ASN A 46 -2.72 -3.04 10.71
C ASN A 46 -1.30 -2.71 11.16
N TRP A 47 -1.04 -1.46 11.58
CA TRP A 47 0.31 -0.99 11.91
C TRP A 47 0.45 -0.68 13.40
N PRO A 48 1.46 -1.26 14.07
CA PRO A 48 1.74 -0.95 15.46
C PRO A 48 2.28 0.48 15.60
N LYS A 49 1.88 1.15 16.68
CA LYS A 49 2.38 2.47 17.08
C LYS A 49 3.33 2.36 18.26
N ASN A 50 4.32 3.25 18.33
CA ASN A 50 5.15 3.44 19.51
C ASN A 50 4.40 4.22 20.62
N SER A 51 5.04 4.42 21.77
CA SER A 51 4.51 5.21 22.88
C SER A 51 4.20 6.67 22.52
N ASP A 52 4.83 7.19 21.47
CA ASP A 52 4.68 8.56 20.99
C ASP A 52 3.54 8.68 19.95
N GLY A 53 2.89 7.56 19.61
CA GLY A 53 1.77 7.50 18.65
C GLY A 53 2.20 7.44 17.18
N GLU A 54 3.48 7.23 16.91
CA GLU A 54 4.03 7.11 15.56
C GLU A 54 4.01 5.65 15.09
N TYR A 55 3.72 5.43 13.81
CA TYR A 55 3.79 4.10 13.21
C TYR A 55 5.22 3.61 13.14
N VAL A 56 5.45 2.38 13.58
CA VAL A 56 6.78 1.79 13.64
C VAL A 56 6.80 0.39 13.03
N ILE A 57 7.90 0.09 12.37
CA ILE A 57 8.23 -1.28 11.96
C ILE A 57 8.81 -2.00 13.18
N THR A 58 8.16 -3.09 13.60
CA THR A 58 8.58 -3.84 14.79
C THR A 58 9.91 -4.56 14.55
N LYS A 59 10.62 -4.90 15.64
CA LYS A 59 11.92 -5.59 15.55
C LYS A 59 11.83 -6.95 14.85
N ASP A 60 10.69 -7.61 15.00
CA ASP A 60 10.42 -8.94 14.46
C ASP A 60 9.81 -8.90 13.05
N ASP A 61 9.63 -7.71 12.49
CA ASP A 61 9.06 -7.54 11.15
C ASP A 61 10.06 -8.01 10.08
N PRO A 62 9.66 -8.90 9.15
CA PRO A 62 10.50 -9.37 8.06
C PRO A 62 11.05 -8.24 7.18
N TRP A 63 10.28 -7.16 6.97
CA TRP A 63 10.70 -6.02 6.17
C TRP A 63 11.91 -5.31 6.77
N ARG A 64 12.12 -5.43 8.08
CA ARG A 64 13.31 -4.88 8.74
C ARG A 64 14.61 -5.59 8.34
N GLN A 65 14.53 -6.79 7.80
CA GLN A 65 15.69 -7.56 7.32
C GLN A 65 15.95 -7.36 5.82
N GLU A 66 15.07 -6.65 5.12
CA GLU A 66 15.25 -6.33 3.71
C GLU A 66 16.31 -5.25 3.55
N HIS A 67 17.39 -5.58 2.84
CA HIS A 67 18.52 -4.71 2.58
C HIS A 67 18.46 -4.06 1.18
N GLU A 68 17.54 -4.54 0.33
CA GLU A 68 17.40 -4.08 -1.06
C GLU A 68 17.12 -2.58 -1.13
N TRP A 69 16.29 -2.06 -0.22
CA TRP A 69 15.97 -0.65 -0.12
C TRP A 69 17.15 0.21 0.34
N ASP A 70 17.97 -0.31 1.26
CA ASP A 70 19.19 0.35 1.72
C ASP A 70 20.23 0.43 0.60
N GLU A 71 20.36 -0.63 -0.20
CA GLU A 71 21.25 -0.68 -1.36
C GLU A 71 20.80 0.28 -2.45
N LEU A 72 19.51 0.29 -2.78
CA LEU A 72 18.92 1.22 -3.75
C LEU A 72 19.15 2.68 -3.32
N TYR A 73 18.96 2.99 -2.04
CA TYR A 73 19.19 4.33 -1.51
C TYR A 73 20.66 4.77 -1.63
N LYS A 74 21.59 3.87 -1.33
CA LYS A 74 23.04 4.12 -1.50
C LYS A 74 23.39 4.37 -2.96
N GLU A 75 22.82 3.58 -3.88
CA GLU A 75 23.01 3.79 -5.31
C GLU A 75 22.51 5.18 -5.74
N LEU A 76 21.28 5.54 -5.38
CA LEU A 76 20.69 6.84 -5.73
C LEU A 76 21.50 8.02 -5.17
N LYS A 77 22.06 7.88 -3.96
CA LYS A 77 22.95 8.91 -3.39
C LYS A 77 24.29 9.00 -4.09
N ARG A 78 24.84 7.89 -4.58
CA ARG A 78 26.12 7.87 -5.31
C ARG A 78 26.01 8.49 -6.70
N GLN A 79 24.82 8.45 -7.29
CA GLN A 79 24.52 9.05 -8.60
C GLN A 79 24.20 10.56 -8.53
N LYS A 80 24.30 11.18 -7.35
CA LYS A 80 24.15 12.63 -7.13
C LYS A 80 25.50 13.30 -6.94
#